data_AF-A0A7N5K377-F1
#
_entry.id   AF-A0A7N5K377-F1
#
_cell.length_a   1.000
_cell.length_b   1.000
_cell.length_c   1.000
_cell.angle_alpha   90.00
_cell.angle_beta   90.00
_cell.angle_gamma   90.00
#
_symmetry.space_group_name_H-M   'P 1'
#
loop_
_entity.id
_entity.type
_entity.pdbx_description
1 polymer ?
#
loop_
_entity_poly.entity_id
_entity_poly.type
_entity_poly.pdbx_seq_one_letter_code
_entity_poly.pdbx_strand_id
1 'polypeptide(L)'
;MRRGTAAPAPKRQKCDHWTPCPLNTYAYRLLSGGGKFKYAKICFEDELLMGEKTRNVGRGINIAVVNYMTGKVIATRHFDMFEGDNSGPMTNFIQSAPPKSLLFMVTQDDGASRLKEDAKKVIEALGSKQIRNIRFRSSWVFLTAKGFELPAEIQRENINHSESARNRYSGWPAEVQIEGCIPKQPS
;
A
#
# COMPACT_ATOMS: atom_id res chain seq x y z
N MET A 1 -46.66 -12.68 -21.63
CA MET A 1 -45.27 -12.88 -21.18
C MET A 1 -44.81 -11.62 -20.46
N ARG A 2 -44.61 -11.66 -19.13
CA ARG A 2 -44.02 -10.53 -18.39
C ARG A 2 -42.55 -10.45 -18.78
N ARG A 3 -42.12 -9.35 -19.41
CA ARG A 3 -40.70 -9.03 -19.59
C ARG A 3 -40.11 -8.85 -18.19
N GLY A 4 -39.40 -9.87 -17.70
CA GLY A 4 -38.61 -9.73 -16.48
C GLY A 4 -37.55 -8.67 -16.75
N THR A 5 -37.61 -7.56 -16.03
CA THR A 5 -36.53 -6.57 -16.02
C THR A 5 -35.31 -7.25 -15.41
N ALA A 6 -34.31 -7.54 -16.25
CA ALA A 6 -33.03 -8.06 -15.78
C ALA A 6 -32.44 -7.08 -14.75
N ALA A 7 -31.91 -7.61 -13.64
CA ALA A 7 -31.21 -6.80 -12.67
C ALA A 7 -30.04 -6.07 -13.36
N PRO A 8 -29.80 -4.77 -13.04
CA PRO A 8 -28.70 -4.04 -13.65
C PRO A 8 -27.37 -4.74 -13.37
N ALA A 9 -26.46 -4.71 -14.35
CA ALA A 9 -25.13 -5.27 -14.18
C ALA A 9 -24.43 -4.61 -12.97
N PRO A 10 -23.67 -5.37 -12.16
CA PRO A 10 -22.93 -4.81 -11.04
C PRO A 10 -22.05 -3.65 -11.49
N LYS A 11 -22.21 -2.49 -10.88
CA LYS A 11 -21.39 -1.32 -11.20
C LYS A 11 -19.98 -1.53 -10.64
N ARG A 12 -18.97 -1.39 -11.49
CA ARG A 12 -17.56 -1.37 -11.07
C ARG A 12 -17.34 -0.21 -10.09
N GLN A 13 -16.70 -0.50 -8.95
CA GLN A 13 -16.32 0.51 -7.94
C GLN A 13 -14.89 1.01 -8.18
N LYS A 14 -14.54 2.17 -7.63
CA LYS A 14 -13.17 2.71 -7.68
C LYS A 14 -12.19 1.71 -7.09
N CYS A 15 -11.01 1.58 -7.71
CA CYS A 15 -9.98 0.60 -7.33
C CYS A 15 -10.50 -0.86 -7.27
N ASP A 16 -11.58 -1.15 -8.01
CA ASP A 16 -12.24 -2.46 -8.05
C ASP A 16 -12.67 -2.97 -6.66
N HIS A 17 -13.07 -2.05 -5.77
CA HIS A 17 -13.59 -2.39 -4.44
C HIS A 17 -14.80 -3.32 -4.50
N TRP A 18 -14.96 -4.13 -3.46
CA TRP A 18 -16.14 -4.99 -3.32
C TRP A 18 -17.43 -4.21 -3.09
N THR A 19 -17.38 -3.16 -2.27
CA THR A 19 -18.51 -2.27 -1.97
C THR A 19 -18.19 -0.81 -2.34
N PRO A 20 -19.20 0.02 -2.64
CA PRO A 20 -19.00 1.44 -2.85
C PRO A 20 -18.51 2.12 -1.56
N CYS A 21 -17.55 3.03 -1.69
CA CYS A 21 -17.16 3.90 -0.59
C CYS A 21 -18.26 4.91 -0.23
N PRO A 22 -18.39 5.30 1.06
CA PRO A 22 -19.30 6.38 1.48
C PRO A 22 -18.97 7.71 0.78
N LEU A 23 -19.96 8.61 0.74
CA LEU A 23 -19.75 9.98 0.27
C LEU A 23 -18.64 10.68 1.07
N ASN A 24 -17.95 11.61 0.42
CA ASN A 24 -16.86 12.39 1.00
C ASN A 24 -15.71 11.55 1.59
N THR A 25 -15.36 10.44 0.93
CA THR A 25 -14.19 9.63 1.24
C THR A 25 -13.27 9.47 0.01
N TYR A 26 -12.00 9.17 0.24
CA TYR A 26 -11.07 8.68 -0.79
C TYR A 26 -11.01 7.16 -0.77
N ALA A 27 -11.18 6.51 -1.92
CA ALA A 27 -10.98 5.08 -2.08
C ALA A 27 -9.48 4.76 -2.25
N TYR A 28 -8.99 3.71 -1.60
CA TYR A 28 -7.64 3.18 -1.84
C TYR A 28 -7.63 1.66 -1.88
N ARG A 29 -6.65 1.09 -2.58
CA ARG A 29 -6.36 -0.35 -2.55
C ARG A 29 -4.86 -0.58 -2.67
N LEU A 30 -4.31 -1.31 -1.71
CA LEU A 30 -2.89 -1.68 -1.67
C LEU A 30 -2.76 -3.18 -1.88
N LEU A 31 -1.86 -3.56 -2.78
CA LEU A 31 -1.53 -4.95 -3.06
C LEU A 31 0.00 -5.07 -3.07
N SER A 32 0.52 -5.99 -2.27
CA SER A 32 1.94 -6.36 -2.34
C SER A 32 2.23 -7.25 -3.55
N GLY A 33 3.52 -7.43 -3.87
CA GLY A 33 3.94 -8.36 -4.91
C GLY A 33 3.74 -9.83 -4.50
N GLY A 34 3.42 -10.67 -5.48
CA GLY A 34 3.36 -12.13 -5.35
C GLY A 34 4.51 -12.79 -6.10
N GLY A 35 5.56 -13.16 -5.37
CA GLY A 35 6.80 -13.64 -5.99
C GLY A 35 7.44 -12.57 -6.90
N LYS A 36 8.06 -13.01 -8.00
CA LYS A 36 8.79 -12.12 -8.93
C LYS A 36 7.90 -11.45 -10.00
N PHE A 37 6.78 -12.07 -10.36
CA PHE A 37 6.04 -11.74 -11.58
C PHE A 37 4.64 -11.16 -11.33
N LYS A 38 4.10 -11.27 -10.12
CA LYS A 38 2.87 -10.53 -9.75
C LYS A 38 3.31 -9.24 -9.07
N TYR A 39 3.19 -8.13 -9.79
CA TYR A 39 3.65 -6.83 -9.33
C TYR A 39 2.73 -6.23 -8.27
N ALA A 40 3.33 -5.60 -7.27
CA ALA A 40 2.68 -4.77 -6.28
C ALA A 40 1.90 -3.62 -6.96
N LYS A 41 0.83 -3.15 -6.30
CA LYS A 41 -0.05 -2.08 -6.81
C LYS A 41 -0.48 -1.14 -5.69
N ILE A 42 -0.48 0.14 -6.00
CA ILE A 42 -1.07 1.20 -5.18
C ILE A 42 -2.12 1.89 -6.03
N CYS A 43 -3.39 1.73 -5.69
CA CYS A 43 -4.51 2.44 -6.30
C CYS A 43 -5.08 3.45 -5.31
N PHE A 44 -5.36 4.66 -5.80
CA PHE A 44 -5.98 5.74 -5.04
C PHE A 44 -6.98 6.48 -5.94
N GLU A 45 -8.23 6.61 -5.50
CA GLU A 45 -9.30 7.26 -6.27
C GLU A 45 -9.47 6.75 -7.71
N ASP A 46 -9.31 5.43 -7.89
CA ASP A 46 -9.33 4.73 -9.19
C ASP A 46 -8.15 4.99 -10.11
N GLU A 47 -7.17 5.77 -9.66
CA GLU A 47 -5.90 5.98 -10.32
C GLU A 47 -4.85 4.98 -9.80
N LEU A 48 -4.17 4.30 -10.72
CA LEU A 48 -3.04 3.44 -10.38
C LEU A 48 -1.79 4.31 -10.19
N LEU A 49 -1.46 4.64 -8.94
CA LEU A 49 -0.29 5.45 -8.60
C LEU A 49 1.02 4.68 -8.81
N MET A 50 1.04 3.40 -8.43
CA MET A 50 2.17 2.50 -8.65
C MET A 50 1.68 1.13 -9.11
N GLY A 51 2.33 0.55 -10.11
CA GLY A 51 2.03 -0.79 -10.63
C GLY A 51 2.78 -1.11 -11.91
N GLU A 52 2.52 -2.31 -12.44
CA GLU A 52 3.08 -2.77 -13.72
C GLU A 52 2.74 -1.83 -14.88
N LYS A 53 1.47 -1.39 -14.98
CA LYS A 53 1.00 -0.51 -16.07
C LYS A 53 1.70 0.86 -16.06
N THR A 54 2.05 1.38 -14.87
CA THR A 54 2.79 2.66 -14.72
C THR A 54 4.30 2.49 -14.80
N ARG A 55 4.81 1.25 -14.84
CA ARG A 55 6.24 0.92 -14.96
C ARG A 55 7.13 1.60 -13.90
N ASN A 56 6.60 1.80 -12.71
CA ASN A 56 7.27 2.51 -11.61
C ASN A 56 7.38 1.69 -10.31
N VAL A 57 7.07 0.40 -10.35
CA VAL A 57 7.26 -0.55 -9.24
C VAL A 57 8.58 -1.29 -9.42
N GLY A 58 9.32 -1.46 -8.32
CA GLY A 58 10.57 -2.21 -8.27
C GLY A 58 10.66 -3.07 -7.01
N ARG A 59 11.64 -3.98 -6.97
CA ARG A 59 11.97 -4.77 -5.76
C ARG A 59 12.19 -3.84 -4.57
N GLY A 60 11.78 -4.26 -3.38
CA GLY A 60 11.88 -3.45 -2.16
C GLY A 60 10.56 -2.92 -1.65
N ILE A 61 10.62 -1.79 -0.95
CA ILE A 61 9.46 -1.06 -0.44
C ILE A 61 9.09 0.04 -1.45
N ASN A 62 7.86 0.02 -1.94
CA ASN A 62 7.30 0.98 -2.89
C ASN A 62 6.38 1.93 -2.13
N ILE A 63 6.60 3.24 -2.24
CA ILE A 63 5.93 4.27 -1.45
C ILE A 63 5.30 5.32 -2.38
N ALA A 64 4.01 5.56 -2.19
CA ALA A 64 3.30 6.70 -2.77
C ALA A 64 2.92 7.70 -1.67
N VAL A 65 3.13 8.99 -1.93
CA VAL A 65 2.76 10.11 -1.04
C VAL A 65 1.69 10.93 -1.74
N VAL A 66 0.57 11.15 -1.06
CA VAL A 66 -0.58 11.91 -1.58
C VAL A 66 -0.91 13.05 -0.62
N ASN A 67 -1.16 14.24 -1.16
CA ASN A 67 -1.67 15.35 -0.37
C ASN A 67 -3.11 15.05 0.07
N TYR A 68 -3.34 14.92 1.36
CA TYR A 68 -4.66 14.54 1.91
C TYR A 68 -5.75 15.57 1.61
N MET A 69 -5.40 16.86 1.63
CA MET A 69 -6.38 17.95 1.42
C MET A 69 -6.89 18.00 -0.01
N THR A 70 -6.02 17.72 -0.99
CA THR A 70 -6.33 17.87 -2.42
C THR A 70 -6.52 16.56 -3.16
N GLY A 71 -6.12 15.43 -2.58
CA GLY A 71 -6.10 14.12 -3.23
C GLY A 71 -5.03 13.98 -4.31
N LYS A 72 -4.15 14.96 -4.50
CA LYS A 72 -3.12 14.94 -5.55
C LYS A 72 -1.88 14.15 -5.10
N VAL A 73 -1.34 13.34 -6.00
CA VAL A 73 -0.06 12.65 -5.76
C VAL A 73 1.06 13.69 -5.64
N ILE A 74 1.90 13.54 -4.61
CA ILE A 74 3.08 14.38 -4.38
C ILE A 74 4.32 13.68 -4.96
N ALA A 75 4.49 12.40 -4.66
CA ALA A 75 5.64 11.62 -5.10
C ALA A 75 5.36 10.12 -5.08
N THR A 76 6.03 9.37 -5.95
CA THR A 76 6.09 7.91 -5.92
C THR A 76 7.54 7.46 -6.05
N ARG A 77 7.97 6.48 -5.27
CA ARG A 77 9.34 5.96 -5.33
C ARG A 77 9.42 4.55 -4.76
N HIS A 78 10.32 3.73 -5.30
CA HIS A 78 10.67 2.43 -4.73
C HIS A 78 12.10 2.46 -4.17
N PHE A 79 12.35 1.63 -3.16
CA PHE A 79 13.63 1.53 -2.48
C PHE A 79 14.00 0.06 -2.34
N ASP A 80 15.01 -0.39 -3.08
CA ASP A 80 15.47 -1.78 -3.04
C ASP A 80 16.02 -2.13 -1.66
N MET A 81 15.40 -3.10 -1.00
CA MET A 81 15.79 -3.58 0.33
C MET A 81 16.59 -4.90 0.28
N PHE A 82 16.96 -5.36 -0.91
CA PHE A 82 17.83 -6.53 -1.11
C PHE A 82 19.25 -6.11 -1.52
N GLU A 83 19.37 -5.11 -2.38
CA GLU A 83 20.64 -4.55 -2.86
C GLU A 83 20.78 -3.05 -2.55
N GLY A 84 22.03 -2.56 -2.50
CA GLY A 84 22.34 -1.16 -2.23
C GLY A 84 22.19 -0.75 -0.76
N ASP A 85 22.23 0.56 -0.52
CA ASP A 85 21.99 1.17 0.80
C ASP A 85 20.84 2.18 0.71
N ASN A 86 19.63 1.66 0.52
CA ASN A 86 18.44 2.48 0.28
C ASN A 86 17.63 2.76 1.55
N SER A 87 18.00 2.18 2.70
CA SER A 87 17.24 2.31 3.94
C SER A 87 17.24 3.76 4.45
N GLY A 88 18.40 4.43 4.46
CA GLY A 88 18.51 5.86 4.80
C GLY A 88 17.80 6.79 3.80
N PRO A 89 18.03 6.65 2.47
CA PRO A 89 17.29 7.38 1.45
C PRO A 89 15.77 7.23 1.55
N MET A 90 15.27 6.04 1.89
CA MET A 90 13.84 5.79 2.14
C MET A 90 13.35 6.56 3.35
N THR A 91 14.11 6.55 4.46
CA THR A 91 13.77 7.31 5.66
C THR A 91 13.68 8.81 5.37
N ASN A 92 14.64 9.36 4.62
CA ASN A 92 14.62 10.76 4.21
C ASN A 92 13.39 11.10 3.36
N PHE A 93 13.01 10.23 2.43
CA PHE A 93 11.81 10.40 1.60
C PHE A 93 10.52 10.43 2.42
N ILE A 94 10.39 9.52 3.40
CA ILE A 94 9.26 9.48 4.33
C ILE A 94 9.22 10.76 5.19
N GLN A 95 10.38 11.18 5.70
CA GLN A 95 10.50 12.37 6.54
C GLN A 95 10.31 13.68 5.76
N SER A 96 10.61 13.72 4.47
CA SER A 96 10.38 14.90 3.61
C SER A 96 8.92 15.08 3.20
N ALA A 97 8.06 14.06 3.37
CA ALA A 97 6.63 14.22 3.09
C ALA A 97 6.05 15.37 3.93
N PRO A 98 5.29 16.32 3.36
CA PRO A 98 4.73 17.42 4.12
C PRO A 98 3.66 16.92 5.12
N PRO A 99 3.35 17.69 6.17
CA PRO A 99 2.15 17.46 6.97
C PRO A 99 0.89 17.39 6.09
N LYS A 100 -0.15 16.72 6.58
CA LYS A 100 -1.37 16.43 5.81
C LYS A 100 -1.08 15.60 4.55
N SER A 101 -0.22 14.60 4.68
CA SER A 101 0.04 13.60 3.63
C SER A 101 -0.49 12.23 4.04
N LEU A 102 -1.02 11.49 3.06
CA LEU A 102 -1.20 10.05 3.13
C LEU A 102 0.05 9.38 2.55
N LEU A 103 0.54 8.33 3.20
CA LEU A 103 1.62 7.49 2.70
C LEU A 103 1.12 6.06 2.55
N PHE A 104 1.28 5.52 1.36
CA PHE A 104 0.94 4.15 1.00
C PHE A 104 2.23 3.38 0.74
N MET A 105 2.43 2.25 1.41
CA MET A 105 3.64 1.44 1.31
C MET A 105 3.26 0.00 0.96
N VAL A 106 3.95 -0.59 -0.02
CA VAL A 106 3.77 -1.99 -0.41
C VAL A 106 5.11 -2.64 -0.72
N THR A 107 5.30 -3.91 -0.37
CA THR A 107 6.51 -4.66 -0.74
C THR A 107 6.39 -5.31 -2.10
N GLN A 108 7.50 -5.40 -2.82
CA GLN A 108 7.68 -6.24 -4.00
C GLN A 108 8.93 -7.11 -3.81
N ASP A 109 8.79 -8.42 -4.01
CA ASP A 109 9.86 -9.42 -3.86
C ASP A 109 10.44 -9.49 -2.44
N ASP A 110 11.31 -8.54 -2.04
CA ASP A 110 11.89 -8.46 -0.69
C ASP A 110 11.98 -7.02 -0.19
N GLY A 111 11.34 -6.76 0.95
CA GLY A 111 11.32 -5.46 1.64
C GLY A 111 12.16 -5.41 2.91
N ALA A 112 12.91 -6.47 3.25
CA ALA A 112 13.46 -6.64 4.59
C ALA A 112 14.99 -6.77 4.69
N SER A 113 15.68 -7.40 3.72
CA SER A 113 17.08 -7.85 3.92
C SER A 113 18.05 -6.75 4.37
N ARG A 114 17.86 -5.54 3.87
CA ARG A 114 18.71 -4.36 4.16
C ARG A 114 17.93 -3.23 4.85
N LEU A 115 16.75 -3.53 5.37
CA LEU A 115 15.97 -2.55 6.14
C LEU A 115 16.60 -2.36 7.52
N LYS A 116 17.19 -1.18 7.75
CA LYS A 116 17.92 -0.85 8.98
C LYS A 116 16.98 -0.44 10.12
N GLU A 117 17.46 -0.55 11.35
CA GLU A 117 16.67 -0.27 12.55
C GLU A 117 16.13 1.17 12.63
N ASP A 118 16.86 2.16 12.11
CA ASP A 118 16.38 3.54 12.11
C ASP A 118 15.21 3.75 11.13
N ALA A 119 15.20 3.05 9.99
CA ALA A 119 14.05 3.07 9.09
C ALA A 119 12.84 2.38 9.71
N LYS A 120 13.03 1.26 10.43
CA LYS A 120 11.96 0.61 11.20
C LYS A 120 11.38 1.53 12.26
N LYS A 121 12.22 2.25 13.03
CA LYS A 121 11.78 3.27 14.01
C LYS A 121 10.91 4.34 13.37
N VAL A 122 11.29 4.85 12.20
CA VAL A 122 10.53 5.89 11.51
C VAL A 122 9.17 5.38 11.02
N ILE A 123 9.11 4.16 10.47
CA ILE A 123 7.85 3.57 10.01
C ILE A 123 6.95 3.18 11.21
N GLU A 124 7.53 2.70 12.30
CA GLU A 124 6.82 2.41 13.56
C GLU A 124 6.24 3.68 14.19
N ALA A 125 6.98 4.79 14.18
CA ALA A 125 6.50 6.09 14.64
C ALA A 125 5.32 6.64 13.79
N LEU A 126 5.16 6.16 12.56
CA LEU A 126 3.98 6.41 11.72
C LEU A 126 2.81 5.46 12.03
N GLY A 127 2.94 4.62 13.07
CA GLY A 127 1.88 3.74 13.56
C GLY A 127 1.88 2.33 12.95
N SER A 128 2.94 1.92 12.26
CA SER A 128 3.08 0.52 11.84
C SER A 128 3.25 -0.36 13.08
N LYS A 129 2.46 -1.42 13.15
CA LYS A 129 2.54 -2.46 14.19
C LYS A 129 3.35 -3.67 13.73
N GLN A 130 3.61 -3.80 12.41
CA GLN A 130 4.24 -4.99 11.83
C GLN A 130 5.65 -4.76 11.26
N ILE A 131 6.11 -3.51 11.08
CA ILE A 131 7.43 -3.26 10.45
C ILE A 131 8.59 -3.87 11.23
N ARG A 132 8.48 -3.97 12.56
CA ARG A 132 9.47 -4.65 13.42
C ARG A 132 9.54 -6.15 13.17
N ASN A 133 8.43 -6.75 12.73
CA ASN A 133 8.29 -8.18 12.48
C ASN A 133 8.60 -8.56 11.03
N ILE A 134 8.89 -7.60 10.15
CA ILE A 134 9.15 -7.90 8.74
C ILE A 134 10.41 -8.78 8.60
N ARG A 135 10.30 -9.82 7.76
CA ARG A 135 11.35 -10.81 7.50
C ARG A 135 11.60 -10.90 6.00
N PHE A 136 12.69 -11.55 5.61
CA PHE A 136 13.02 -11.83 4.21
C PHE A 136 11.78 -12.30 3.42
N ARG A 137 11.46 -11.59 2.33
CA ARG A 137 10.32 -11.84 1.42
C ARG A 137 8.93 -11.78 2.05
N SER A 138 8.77 -11.17 3.23
CA SER A 138 7.43 -10.93 3.77
C SER A 138 6.66 -10.00 2.83
N SER A 139 5.45 -10.41 2.46
CA SER A 139 4.48 -9.54 1.80
C SER A 139 3.90 -8.58 2.83
N TRP A 140 4.03 -7.28 2.63
CA TRP A 140 3.55 -6.26 3.56
C TRP A 140 2.93 -5.09 2.81
N VAL A 141 1.82 -4.58 3.36
CA VAL A 141 1.14 -3.37 2.89
C VAL A 141 0.78 -2.50 4.10
N PHE A 142 0.92 -1.19 3.95
CA PHE A 142 0.68 -0.25 5.03
C PHE A 142 0.20 1.11 4.52
N LEU A 143 -0.79 1.66 5.20
CA LEU A 143 -1.35 2.98 5.03
C LEU A 143 -1.11 3.77 6.31
N THR A 144 -0.56 4.97 6.18
CA THR A 144 -0.42 5.92 7.28
C THR A 144 -0.70 7.35 6.86
N ALA A 145 -0.90 8.21 7.85
CA ALA A 145 -1.09 9.64 7.70
C ALA A 145 0.00 10.39 8.47
N LYS A 146 0.47 11.50 7.89
CA LYS A 146 1.43 12.39 8.53
C LYS A 146 0.74 13.70 8.95
N GLY A 147 0.80 14.02 10.24
CA GLY A 147 0.21 15.24 10.79
C GLY A 147 -1.30 15.17 11.05
N PHE A 148 -1.88 13.97 11.07
CA PHE A 148 -3.23 13.68 11.55
C PHE A 148 -3.39 12.16 11.77
N GLU A 149 -4.44 11.77 12.49
CA GLU A 149 -4.76 10.36 12.74
C GLU A 149 -5.80 9.85 11.74
N LEU A 150 -5.60 8.62 11.26
CA LEU A 150 -6.62 7.90 10.50
C LEU A 150 -7.63 7.27 11.45
N PRO A 151 -8.91 7.17 11.05
CA PRO A 151 -9.91 6.44 11.82
C PRO A 151 -9.47 5.00 12.12
N ALA A 152 -9.74 4.53 13.34
CA ALA A 152 -9.24 3.26 13.86
C ALA A 152 -9.85 2.03 13.15
N GLU A 153 -11.04 2.20 12.58
CA GLU A 153 -11.81 1.17 11.86
C GLU A 153 -11.25 0.85 10.46
N ILE A 154 -10.40 1.72 9.90
CA ILE A 154 -9.82 1.49 8.58
C ILE A 154 -8.71 0.44 8.68
N GLN A 155 -8.81 -0.62 7.87
CA GLN A 155 -7.74 -1.61 7.76
C GLN A 155 -6.50 -0.98 7.15
N ARG A 156 -5.51 -0.65 7.99
CA ARG A 156 -4.34 0.12 7.56
C ARG A 156 -3.06 -0.67 7.38
N GLU A 157 -3.02 -1.95 7.76
CA GLU A 157 -1.81 -2.77 7.68
C GLU A 157 -2.14 -4.25 7.51
N ASN A 158 -1.35 -4.97 6.73
CA ASN A 158 -1.40 -6.42 6.64
C ASN A 158 -0.01 -6.98 6.31
N ILE A 159 0.31 -8.17 6.82
CA ILE A 159 1.60 -8.84 6.60
C ILE A 159 1.39 -10.35 6.42
N ASN A 160 2.17 -10.95 5.54
CA ASN A 160 2.27 -12.39 5.38
C ASN A 160 3.74 -12.80 5.23
N HIS A 161 4.18 -13.73 6.07
CA HIS A 161 5.59 -14.15 6.12
C HIS A 161 5.84 -15.33 5.20
N SER A 162 7.05 -15.40 4.64
CA SER A 162 7.50 -16.57 3.90
C SER A 162 7.61 -17.77 4.85
N GLU A 163 6.85 -18.83 4.55
CA GLU A 163 6.89 -20.11 5.24
C GLU A 163 6.88 -21.21 4.19
N SER A 164 7.91 -22.06 4.14
CA SER A 164 8.09 -23.05 3.06
C SER A 164 6.86 -23.93 2.84
N ALA A 165 6.17 -24.32 3.92
CA ALA A 165 4.96 -25.14 3.87
C ALA A 165 3.69 -24.41 3.40
N ARG A 166 3.66 -23.06 3.42
CA ARG A 166 2.47 -22.23 3.09
C ARG A 166 2.69 -21.28 1.92
N ASN A 167 3.92 -21.23 1.40
CA ASN A 167 4.28 -20.35 0.31
C ASN A 167 3.47 -20.66 -0.95
N ARG A 168 2.76 -19.63 -1.44
CA ARG A 168 1.98 -19.72 -2.69
C ARG A 168 2.89 -19.83 -3.92
N TYR A 169 4.09 -19.29 -3.84
CA TYR A 169 5.09 -19.31 -4.91
C TYR A 169 6.36 -19.98 -4.39
N SER A 170 7.21 -20.50 -5.30
CA SER A 170 8.46 -21.17 -4.90
C SER A 170 9.41 -20.22 -4.16
N GLY A 171 9.34 -20.21 -2.83
CA GLY A 171 10.15 -19.34 -1.95
C GLY A 171 9.56 -17.96 -1.64
N TRP A 172 8.30 -17.67 -2.00
CA TRP A 172 7.60 -16.43 -1.61
C TRP A 172 6.19 -16.72 -1.07
N PRO A 173 5.72 -15.94 -0.07
CA PRO A 173 4.37 -16.04 0.43
C PRO A 173 3.36 -15.51 -0.58
N ALA A 174 2.07 -15.75 -0.32
CA ALA A 174 1.01 -15.07 -1.05
C ALA A 174 1.11 -13.55 -0.86
N GLU A 175 0.73 -12.81 -1.88
CA GLU A 175 0.47 -11.38 -1.81
C GLU A 175 -0.63 -11.07 -0.79
N VAL A 176 -0.46 -9.97 -0.06
CA VAL A 176 -1.49 -9.41 0.84
C VAL A 176 -2.09 -8.14 0.24
N GLN A 177 -3.36 -7.92 0.58
CA GLN A 177 -4.15 -6.77 0.16
C GLN A 177 -4.80 -6.10 1.38
N ILE A 178 -4.95 -4.79 1.30
CA ILE A 178 -5.91 -4.01 2.09
C ILE A 178 -6.63 -3.01 1.17
N GLU A 179 -7.90 -2.73 1.46
CA GLU A 179 -8.69 -1.72 0.76
C GLU A 179 -9.60 -1.00 1.74
N GLY A 180 -9.98 0.24 1.40
CA GLY A 180 -10.89 0.99 2.26
C GLY A 180 -11.12 2.42 1.78
N CYS A 181 -11.83 3.17 2.62
CA CYS A 181 -12.30 4.51 2.34
C CYS A 181 -11.82 5.46 3.43
N ILE A 182 -11.05 6.48 3.07
CA ILE A 182 -10.49 7.47 4.00
C ILE A 182 -11.40 8.70 4.01
N PRO A 183 -12.01 9.10 5.14
CA PRO A 183 -12.80 10.33 5.20
C PRO A 183 -11.98 11.55 4.75
N LYS A 184 -12.54 12.38 3.90
CA LYS A 184 -11.97 13.69 3.56
C LYS A 184 -12.26 14.65 4.71
N GLN A 185 -11.41 15.64 4.93
CA GLN A 185 -11.78 16.72 5.85
C GLN A 185 -13.02 17.44 5.29
N PRO A 186 -13.94 17.90 6.16
CA PRO A 186 -15.00 18.81 5.74
C PRO A 186 -14.36 20.00 5.04
N SER A 187 -14.84 20.29 3.82
CA SER A 187 -14.52 21.50 3.08
C SER A 187 -15.06 22.74 3.77
#